data_AF-A0A8T2KMR0-F1
#
_entry.id   AF-A0A8T2KMR0-F1
#
_cell.length_a   1.000
_cell.length_b   1.000
_cell.length_c   1.000
_cell.angle_alpha   90.00
_cell.angle_beta   90.00
_cell.angle_gamma   90.00
#
_symmetry.space_group_name_H-M   'P 1'
#
loop_
_entity.id
_entity.type
_entity.pdbx_description
1 polymer ?
#
loop_
_entity_poly.entity_id
_entity_poly.type
_entity_poly.pdbx_seq_one_letter_code
_entity_poly.pdbx_strand_id
1 'polypeptide(L)'
;MYEDDYENVHRPEERGERVEMEVEIYESADTVKAHRPITEMVDGKTNPEKGWKYFSSSIYYITAVKTNWEKSRDNCRKRGADLLIINSREEQEFINKEFGRNEAWIGLTDAVTEGVWKWVDGSALTTEFWAQGEPNNYENDDCAITGFKKAESNILVWADYPCGHPVFGICEKRLTGYSKLD
;
A
#
# COMPACT_ATOMS: atom_id res chain seq x y z
N MET A 1 23.02 10.93 83.10
CA MET A 1 24.15 11.88 83.05
C MET A 1 24.99 11.47 81.86
N TYR A 2 24.97 12.11 80.70
CA TYR A 2 24.43 13.37 80.17
C TYR A 2 24.32 13.13 78.63
N GLU A 3 23.22 13.46 77.94
CA GLU A 3 23.00 14.69 77.11
C GLU A 3 24.07 14.88 76.01
N ASP A 4 23.82 15.34 74.78
CA ASP A 4 22.63 15.75 74.01
C ASP A 4 23.12 15.96 72.55
N ASP A 5 22.15 16.11 71.63
CA ASP A 5 22.28 16.48 70.22
C ASP A 5 22.93 17.87 69.96
N TYR A 6 23.39 18.12 68.72
CA TYR A 6 22.95 19.22 67.82
C TYR A 6 24.01 19.67 66.78
N GLU A 7 23.60 19.53 65.52
CA GLU A 7 23.83 20.37 64.31
C GLU A 7 25.23 20.82 63.85
N ASN A 8 25.52 20.56 62.57
CA ASN A 8 25.68 21.66 61.61
C ASN A 8 25.55 21.23 60.14
N VAL A 9 24.70 21.95 59.42
CA VAL A 9 24.49 21.89 57.97
C VAL A 9 25.55 22.77 57.30
N HIS A 10 26.27 22.25 56.29
CA HIS A 10 26.80 23.06 55.19
C HIS A 10 27.04 22.22 53.92
N ARG A 11 26.20 22.45 52.89
CA ARG A 11 26.51 22.34 51.44
C ARG A 11 27.16 23.69 51.05
N PRO A 12 28.07 23.85 50.06
CA PRO A 12 28.20 23.24 48.71
C PRO A 12 29.63 22.74 48.41
N GLU A 13 30.03 22.18 47.26
CA GLU A 13 29.84 22.61 45.87
C GLU A 13 30.42 21.52 44.93
N GLU A 14 29.83 21.40 43.73
CA GLU A 14 30.15 20.39 42.72
C GLU A 14 31.49 20.67 42.02
N ARG A 15 32.33 19.64 41.81
CA ARG A 15 33.33 19.65 40.74
C ARG A 15 33.53 18.24 40.20
N GLY A 16 33.21 18.08 38.91
CA GLY A 16 33.11 16.81 38.22
C GLY A 16 34.42 16.06 38.03
N GLU A 17 34.30 14.74 38.00
CA GLU A 17 35.32 13.80 37.56
C GLU A 17 34.81 13.10 36.30
N ARG A 18 35.61 13.17 35.23
CA ARG A 18 35.30 12.57 33.93
C ARG A 18 35.39 11.05 34.09
N VAL A 19 34.27 10.35 34.04
CA VAL A 19 34.25 8.89 33.91
C VAL A 19 34.30 8.56 32.43
N GLU A 20 35.44 8.04 31.96
CA GLU A 20 35.49 7.34 30.68
C GLU A 20 34.77 5.99 30.87
N MET A 21 33.62 5.82 30.21
CA MET A 21 32.95 4.52 30.14
C MET A 21 33.52 3.75 28.96
N GLU A 22 34.27 2.68 29.27
CA GLU A 22 34.59 1.63 28.31
C GLU A 22 33.27 0.99 27.82
N VAL A 23 33.07 0.98 26.51
CA VAL A 23 31.92 0.33 25.88
C VAL A 23 32.28 -1.14 25.69
N GLU A 24 31.75 -2.01 26.55
CA GLU A 24 31.69 -3.45 26.27
C GLU A 24 30.62 -3.67 25.20
N ILE A 25 31.06 -4.09 24.00
CA ILE A 25 30.18 -4.48 22.89
C ILE A 25 29.60 -5.85 23.21
N TYR A 26 28.35 -5.89 23.64
CA TYR A 26 27.55 -7.11 23.69
C TYR A 26 26.74 -7.22 22.38
N GLU A 27 27.01 -8.25 21.58
CA GLU A 27 26.14 -8.62 20.46
C GLU A 27 24.81 -9.18 21.01
N SER A 28 23.86 -8.29 21.30
CA SER A 28 22.46 -8.68 21.49
C SER A 28 21.67 -8.27 20.25
N ALA A 29 21.11 -9.26 19.56
CA ALA A 29 20.27 -9.13 18.40
C ALA A 29 19.02 -8.29 18.69
N ASP A 30 19.12 -6.95 18.61
CA ASP A 30 17.98 -6.02 18.67
C ASP A 30 18.22 -4.74 17.83
N THR A 31 18.99 -4.84 16.76
CA THR A 31 19.14 -3.77 15.75
C THR A 31 18.41 -4.11 14.46
N VAL A 32 17.08 -4.22 14.54
CA VAL A 32 16.20 -3.69 13.49
C VAL A 32 15.10 -2.97 14.25
N LYS A 33 15.16 -1.64 14.29
CA LYS A 33 14.01 -0.84 14.73
C LYS A 33 12.89 -1.22 13.76
N ALA A 34 11.96 -2.06 14.22
CA ALA A 34 10.83 -2.50 13.42
C ALA A 34 10.20 -1.26 12.79
N HIS A 35 10.02 -1.27 11.46
CA HIS A 35 9.15 -0.30 10.83
C HIS A 35 7.79 -0.46 11.49
N ARG A 36 7.49 0.45 12.41
CA ARG A 36 6.19 0.52 13.08
C ARG A 36 5.15 0.64 11.96
N PRO A 37 4.15 -0.26 11.88
CA PRO A 37 3.11 -0.10 10.88
C PRO A 37 2.45 1.26 11.09
N ILE A 38 2.14 1.94 9.99
CA ILE A 38 1.55 3.29 9.92
C ILE A 38 0.20 3.37 10.68
N THR A 39 -0.30 2.26 11.20
CA THR A 39 -1.49 2.16 12.06
C THR A 39 -1.36 2.83 13.43
N GLU A 40 -0.16 3.12 13.92
CA GLU A 40 0.03 3.69 15.28
C GLU A 40 0.33 5.19 15.33
N MET A 41 0.44 5.88 14.18
CA MET A 41 0.70 7.32 14.15
C MET A 41 -0.40 8.05 13.39
N VAL A 42 -1.46 8.45 14.10
CA VAL A 42 -2.08 9.79 14.10
C VAL A 42 -3.35 9.69 14.95
N ASP A 43 -3.40 10.51 15.98
CA ASP A 43 -4.58 10.88 16.77
C ASP A 43 -5.89 10.85 15.93
N GLY A 44 -6.65 9.75 16.04
CA GLY A 44 -8.06 9.64 15.66
C GLY A 44 -8.51 9.93 14.22
N LYS A 45 -7.64 10.00 13.19
CA LYS A 45 -8.05 10.48 11.84
C LYS A 45 -7.53 9.73 10.60
N THR A 46 -7.27 8.43 10.64
CA THR A 46 -7.13 7.62 9.42
C THR A 46 -7.76 6.23 9.54
N ASN A 47 -9.00 6.15 10.04
CA ASN A 47 -9.81 4.99 9.71
C ASN A 47 -9.92 4.97 8.17
N PRO A 48 -9.57 3.87 7.47
CA PRO A 48 -9.91 3.79 6.06
C PRO A 48 -11.42 4.03 6.00
N GLU A 49 -11.88 4.88 5.11
CA GLU A 49 -13.32 5.03 4.88
C GLU A 49 -13.92 3.61 4.80
N LYS A 50 -15.11 3.39 5.37
CA LYS A 50 -15.66 2.04 5.52
C LYS A 50 -15.60 1.26 4.20
N GLY A 51 -14.86 0.15 4.18
CA GLY A 51 -14.69 -0.72 3.01
C GLY A 51 -13.35 -0.60 2.27
N TRP A 52 -12.50 0.37 2.62
CA TRP A 52 -11.14 0.45 2.07
C TRP A 52 -10.16 -0.46 2.82
N LYS A 53 -9.14 -0.95 2.12
CA LYS A 53 -8.06 -1.80 2.63
C LYS A 53 -6.73 -1.07 2.53
N TYR A 54 -5.88 -1.18 3.54
CA TYR A 54 -4.53 -0.60 3.51
C TYR A 54 -3.51 -1.63 3.04
N PHE A 55 -2.58 -1.18 2.19
CA PHE A 55 -1.35 -1.88 1.89
C PHE A 55 -0.26 -0.89 1.51
N SER A 56 0.92 -1.02 2.14
CA SER A 56 2.03 -0.09 1.96
C SER A 56 1.60 1.39 2.17
N SER A 57 1.77 2.23 1.16
CA SER A 57 1.45 3.66 1.17
C SER A 57 0.16 4.00 0.42
N SER A 58 -0.73 3.02 0.20
CA SER A 58 -1.98 3.19 -0.54
C SER A 58 -3.17 2.60 0.21
N ILE A 59 -4.37 3.08 -0.16
CA ILE A 59 -5.65 2.43 0.16
C ILE A 59 -6.35 1.95 -1.09
N TYR A 60 -7.04 0.82 -0.94
CA TYR A 60 -7.68 0.10 -2.03
C TYR A 60 -9.15 -0.14 -1.75
N TYR A 61 -9.99 -0.07 -2.78
CA TYR A 61 -11.43 -0.30 -2.67
C TYR A 61 -11.96 -1.01 -3.90
N ILE A 62 -12.66 -2.13 -3.71
CA ILE A 62 -13.41 -2.77 -4.80
C ILE A 62 -14.80 -2.14 -4.91
N THR A 63 -15.22 -1.81 -6.14
CA THR A 63 -16.54 -1.22 -6.37
C THR A 63 -17.67 -2.16 -5.95
N ALA A 64 -18.81 -1.59 -5.55
CA ALA A 64 -19.98 -2.38 -5.15
C ALA A 64 -20.82 -2.89 -6.34
N VAL A 65 -20.64 -2.30 -7.52
CA VAL A 65 -21.42 -2.60 -8.72
C VAL A 65 -20.46 -2.86 -9.87
N LYS A 66 -20.81 -3.86 -10.69
CA LYS A 66 -20.09 -4.18 -11.92
C LYS A 66 -20.41 -3.15 -13.00
N THR A 67 -19.38 -2.59 -13.63
CA THR A 67 -19.49 -1.58 -14.68
C THR A 67 -18.41 -1.80 -15.75
N ASN A 68 -18.53 -1.12 -16.89
CA ASN A 68 -17.46 -1.11 -17.90
C ASN A 68 -16.20 -0.39 -17.37
N TRP A 69 -15.09 -0.47 -18.11
CA TRP A 69 -13.79 0.03 -17.64
C TRP A 69 -13.82 1.55 -17.38
N GLU A 70 -14.33 2.34 -18.33
CA GLU A 70 -14.42 3.80 -18.22
C GLU A 70 -15.26 4.23 -17.00
N LYS A 71 -16.44 3.61 -16.82
CA LYS A 71 -17.31 3.93 -15.69
C LYS A 71 -16.72 3.52 -14.35
N SER A 72 -15.97 2.41 -14.34
CA SER A 72 -15.24 1.97 -13.14
C SER A 72 -14.17 2.98 -12.76
N ARG A 73 -13.43 3.50 -13.74
CA ARG A 73 -12.47 4.60 -13.56
C ARG A 73 -13.12 5.86 -13.02
N ASP A 74 -14.23 6.29 -13.60
CA ASP A 74 -15.01 7.43 -13.12
C ASP A 74 -15.48 7.24 -11.66
N ASN A 75 -15.89 6.03 -11.30
CA ASN A 75 -16.32 5.71 -9.94
C ASN A 75 -15.16 5.80 -8.93
N CYS A 76 -13.94 5.39 -9.33
CA CYS A 76 -12.74 5.58 -8.51
C CYS A 76 -12.38 7.06 -8.37
N ARG A 77 -12.42 7.82 -9.47
CA ARG A 77 -12.13 9.26 -9.49
C ARG A 77 -13.08 10.08 -8.63
N LYS A 78 -14.37 9.74 -8.63
CA LYS A 78 -15.36 10.36 -7.72
C LYS A 78 -15.07 10.14 -6.23
N ARG A 79 -14.21 9.17 -5.90
CA ARG A 79 -13.75 8.87 -4.53
C ARG A 79 -12.35 9.43 -4.24
N GLY A 80 -11.81 10.26 -5.12
CA GLY A 80 -10.46 10.81 -4.98
C GLY A 80 -9.36 9.76 -5.15
N ALA A 81 -9.62 8.73 -5.96
CA ALA A 81 -8.72 7.63 -6.34
C ALA A 81 -8.63 7.54 -7.88
N ASP A 82 -7.90 6.58 -8.43
CA ASP A 82 -8.06 6.14 -9.83
C ASP A 82 -8.14 4.60 -9.86
N LEU A 83 -8.30 3.97 -11.02
CA LEU A 83 -8.17 2.52 -11.12
C LEU A 83 -6.75 2.08 -10.70
N LEU A 84 -6.68 0.92 -10.05
CA LEU A 84 -5.48 0.31 -9.52
C LEU A 84 -4.34 0.25 -10.53
N ILE A 85 -3.15 0.68 -10.12
CA ILE A 85 -1.90 0.48 -10.86
C ILE A 85 -1.05 -0.51 -10.07
N ILE A 86 -0.67 -1.62 -10.69
CA ILE A 86 0.10 -2.67 -10.00
C ILE A 86 1.57 -2.56 -10.40
N ASN A 87 2.41 -2.12 -9.46
CA ASN A 87 3.83 -1.84 -9.72
C ASN A 87 4.79 -2.83 -9.06
N SER A 88 4.27 -3.78 -8.27
CA SER A 88 5.10 -4.79 -7.64
C SER A 88 4.39 -6.12 -7.48
N ARG A 89 5.18 -7.17 -7.26
CA ARG A 89 4.66 -8.51 -6.97
C ARG A 89 3.88 -8.55 -5.65
N GLU A 90 4.38 -7.87 -4.63
CA GLU A 90 3.76 -7.82 -3.31
C GLU A 90 2.39 -7.14 -3.36
N GLU A 91 2.26 -6.11 -4.20
CA GLU A 91 0.97 -5.47 -4.49
C GLU A 91 0.02 -6.44 -5.21
N GLN A 92 0.48 -7.14 -6.26
CA GLN A 92 -0.33 -8.17 -6.93
C GLN A 92 -0.81 -9.25 -5.95
N GLU A 93 0.08 -9.74 -5.06
CA GLU A 93 -0.26 -10.74 -4.05
C GLU A 93 -1.30 -10.23 -3.05
N PHE A 94 -1.15 -8.98 -2.59
CA PHE A 94 -2.14 -8.32 -1.74
C PHE A 94 -3.51 -8.20 -2.42
N ILE A 95 -3.53 -7.75 -3.68
CA ILE A 95 -4.75 -7.58 -4.47
C ILE A 95 -5.45 -8.93 -4.68
N ASN A 96 -4.70 -9.98 -5.03
CA ASN A 96 -5.27 -11.30 -5.19
C ASN A 96 -5.83 -11.86 -3.86
N LYS A 97 -5.15 -11.61 -2.74
CA LYS A 97 -5.61 -12.03 -1.40
C LYS A 97 -6.93 -11.35 -1.01
N GLU A 98 -7.01 -10.03 -1.15
CA GLU A 98 -8.18 -9.26 -0.68
C GLU A 98 -9.34 -9.27 -1.68
N PHE A 99 -9.06 -9.24 -2.98
CA PHE A 99 -10.06 -8.99 -4.02
C PHE A 99 -10.19 -10.08 -5.08
N GLY A 100 -9.25 -11.02 -5.15
CA GLY A 100 -9.19 -12.04 -6.22
C GLY A 100 -10.32 -13.08 -6.23
N ARG A 101 -11.35 -12.96 -5.39
CA ARG A 101 -12.59 -13.75 -5.55
C ARG A 101 -13.49 -13.21 -6.67
N ASN A 102 -13.18 -12.04 -7.18
CA ASN A 102 -13.92 -11.37 -8.23
C ASN A 102 -12.98 -11.00 -9.35
N GLU A 103 -13.48 -11.06 -10.58
CA GLU A 103 -12.87 -10.34 -11.70
C GLU A 103 -13.11 -8.85 -11.51
N ALA A 104 -12.06 -8.07 -11.70
CA ALA A 104 -12.16 -6.63 -11.56
C ALA A 104 -11.18 -5.91 -12.50
N TRP A 105 -11.64 -4.78 -13.04
CA TRP A 105 -10.83 -3.85 -13.79
C TRP A 105 -9.65 -3.34 -12.96
N ILE A 106 -8.49 -3.35 -13.60
CA ILE A 106 -7.31 -2.60 -13.18
C ILE A 106 -7.08 -1.45 -14.16
N GLY A 107 -6.22 -0.51 -13.79
CA GLY A 107 -5.98 0.71 -14.53
C GLY A 107 -5.06 0.52 -15.74
N LEU A 108 -5.17 -0.60 -16.47
CA LEU A 108 -4.29 -0.94 -17.59
C LEU A 108 -5.11 -1.10 -18.88
N THR A 109 -4.66 -0.46 -19.96
CA THR A 109 -5.31 -0.49 -21.28
C THR A 109 -4.29 -0.24 -22.39
N ASP A 110 -4.52 -0.81 -23.57
CA ASP A 110 -3.78 -0.52 -24.81
C ASP A 110 -4.67 0.09 -25.91
N ALA A 111 -5.88 0.57 -25.57
CA ALA A 111 -6.88 1.14 -26.48
C ALA A 111 -6.37 2.32 -27.35
N VAL A 112 -5.23 2.92 -27.00
CA VAL A 112 -4.58 3.97 -27.80
C VAL A 112 -3.73 3.38 -28.93
N THR A 113 -3.07 2.26 -28.67
CA THR A 113 -2.17 1.59 -29.61
C THR A 113 -2.08 0.12 -29.21
N GLU A 114 -2.73 -0.74 -30.00
CA GLU A 114 -2.73 -2.20 -29.85
C GLU A 114 -1.34 -2.76 -29.51
N GLY A 115 -1.28 -3.58 -28.46
CA GLY A 115 -0.05 -4.19 -27.96
C GLY A 115 0.85 -3.26 -27.15
N VAL A 116 0.48 -1.98 -26.97
CA VAL A 116 1.21 -0.99 -26.15
C VAL A 116 0.40 -0.62 -24.92
N TRP A 117 0.46 -1.49 -23.92
CA TRP A 117 -0.22 -1.32 -22.64
C TRP A 117 0.31 -0.15 -21.82
N LYS A 118 -0.62 0.69 -21.35
CA LYS A 118 -0.34 1.84 -20.48
C LYS A 118 -1.26 1.86 -19.27
N TRP A 119 -0.69 2.30 -18.15
CA TRP A 119 -1.44 2.54 -16.95
C TRP A 119 -2.26 3.84 -17.06
N VAL A 120 -3.27 3.98 -16.21
CA VAL A 120 -4.16 5.15 -16.14
C VAL A 120 -3.43 6.46 -15.83
N ASP A 121 -2.23 6.41 -15.24
CA ASP A 121 -1.35 7.57 -15.02
C ASP A 121 -0.48 7.91 -16.24
N GLY A 122 -0.56 7.12 -17.31
CA GLY A 122 0.19 7.27 -18.55
C GLY A 122 1.55 6.57 -18.56
N SER A 123 1.96 5.94 -17.46
CA SER A 123 3.21 5.16 -17.42
C SER A 123 3.10 3.88 -18.27
N ALA A 124 4.24 3.45 -18.80
CA ALA A 124 4.33 2.21 -19.57
C ALA A 124 4.29 0.98 -18.65
N LEU A 125 3.77 -0.13 -19.15
CA LEU A 125 3.83 -1.40 -18.45
C LEU A 125 5.28 -1.90 -18.32
N THR A 126 5.77 -2.07 -17.10
CA THR A 126 7.13 -2.58 -16.82
C THR A 126 7.14 -3.92 -16.08
N THR A 127 6.00 -4.32 -15.52
CA THR A 127 5.84 -5.56 -14.77
C THR A 127 4.46 -6.10 -15.05
N GLU A 128 4.38 -7.39 -15.34
CA GLU A 128 3.16 -8.02 -15.83
C GLU A 128 2.82 -9.27 -15.03
N PHE A 129 1.52 -9.53 -14.92
CA PHE A 129 0.99 -10.71 -14.25
C PHE A 129 -0.13 -11.36 -15.07
N TRP A 130 0.04 -11.38 -16.39
CA TRP A 130 -0.84 -12.08 -17.34
C TRP A 130 -0.98 -13.56 -17.00
N ALA A 131 -2.21 -14.06 -17.05
CA ALA A 131 -2.49 -15.47 -17.00
C ALA A 131 -1.90 -16.18 -18.23
N GLN A 132 -1.73 -17.50 -18.13
CA GLN A 132 -1.18 -18.25 -19.24
C GLN A 132 -2.07 -18.13 -20.48
N GLY A 133 -1.48 -17.61 -21.56
CA GLY A 133 -2.16 -17.38 -22.85
C GLY A 133 -2.66 -15.96 -23.05
N GLU A 134 -2.52 -15.07 -22.06
CA GLU A 134 -2.93 -13.66 -22.13
C GLU A 134 -1.73 -12.71 -22.26
N PRO A 135 -1.94 -11.47 -22.76
CA PRO A 135 -3.14 -11.01 -23.45
C PRO A 135 -3.24 -11.64 -24.84
N ASN A 136 -4.46 -11.98 -25.28
CA ASN A 136 -4.68 -12.73 -26.53
C ASN A 136 -5.33 -11.89 -27.65
N ASN A 137 -5.73 -10.65 -27.34
CA ASN A 137 -6.46 -9.74 -28.21
C ASN A 137 -7.64 -10.41 -28.93
N TYR A 138 -8.40 -11.20 -28.20
CA TYR A 138 -9.64 -11.77 -28.70
C TYR A 138 -10.68 -10.66 -28.84
N GLU A 139 -11.32 -10.51 -30.00
CA GLU A 139 -12.39 -9.52 -30.20
C GLU A 139 -12.06 -8.03 -29.94
N ASN A 140 -10.77 -7.63 -29.98
CA ASN A 140 -10.31 -6.25 -29.73
C ASN A 140 -10.46 -5.85 -28.23
N ASP A 141 -9.85 -6.67 -27.39
CA ASP A 141 -9.91 -6.61 -25.93
C ASP A 141 -8.86 -5.64 -25.37
N ASP A 142 -9.20 -4.36 -25.28
CA ASP A 142 -8.20 -3.33 -25.00
C ASP A 142 -8.02 -2.97 -23.50
N CYS A 143 -8.65 -3.71 -22.58
CA CYS A 143 -8.70 -3.38 -21.15
C CYS A 143 -8.38 -4.58 -20.26
N ALA A 144 -7.55 -4.38 -19.23
CA ALA A 144 -7.12 -5.49 -18.38
C ALA A 144 -7.98 -5.65 -17.12
N ILE A 145 -8.26 -6.91 -16.78
CA ILE A 145 -8.77 -7.32 -15.47
C ILE A 145 -7.69 -8.03 -14.64
N THR A 146 -7.93 -8.17 -13.34
CA THR A 146 -7.31 -9.18 -12.48
C THR A 146 -8.36 -10.17 -11.98
N GLY A 147 -7.95 -11.37 -11.55
CA GLY A 147 -8.81 -12.40 -10.98
C GLY A 147 -9.20 -13.51 -11.97
N PHE A 148 -8.67 -13.47 -13.19
CA PHE A 148 -8.90 -14.50 -14.20
C PHE A 148 -8.24 -15.82 -13.81
N LYS A 149 -8.94 -16.95 -14.01
CA LYS A 149 -8.46 -18.33 -13.76
C LYS A 149 -7.68 -18.52 -12.45
N LYS A 150 -8.08 -17.84 -11.37
CA LYS A 150 -7.37 -17.90 -10.07
C LYS A 150 -7.14 -19.31 -9.51
N ALA A 151 -7.96 -20.30 -9.87
CA ALA A 151 -7.74 -21.69 -9.48
C ALA A 151 -6.39 -22.26 -9.97
N GLU A 152 -5.81 -21.65 -10.99
CA GLU A 152 -4.56 -22.08 -11.65
C GLU A 152 -3.32 -21.32 -11.15
N SER A 153 -3.48 -20.09 -10.66
CA SER A 153 -2.36 -19.27 -10.16
C SER A 153 -2.81 -18.25 -9.10
N ASN A 154 -1.92 -17.95 -8.16
CA ASN A 154 -2.12 -16.90 -7.17
C ASN A 154 -1.51 -15.54 -7.57
N ILE A 155 -0.81 -15.48 -8.70
CA ILE A 155 -0.09 -14.28 -9.13
C ILE A 155 -0.45 -13.94 -10.58
N LEU A 156 -0.36 -14.91 -11.48
CA LEU A 156 -0.59 -14.78 -12.93
C LEU A 156 -2.08 -14.89 -13.23
N VAL A 157 -2.81 -13.78 -13.05
CA VAL A 157 -4.28 -13.75 -13.07
C VAL A 157 -4.85 -12.55 -13.82
N TRP A 158 -4.04 -11.88 -14.64
CA TRP A 158 -4.53 -10.84 -15.54
C TRP A 158 -5.00 -11.42 -16.85
N ALA A 159 -6.00 -10.77 -17.44
CA ALA A 159 -6.48 -11.05 -18.78
C ALA A 159 -6.94 -9.75 -19.42
N ASP A 160 -6.80 -9.64 -20.72
CA ASP A 160 -7.44 -8.62 -21.54
C ASP A 160 -8.90 -9.00 -21.78
N TYR A 161 -9.78 -8.01 -21.70
CA TYR A 161 -11.23 -8.14 -21.79
C TYR A 161 -11.80 -6.99 -22.63
N PRO A 162 -13.01 -7.16 -23.20
CA PRO A 162 -13.65 -6.08 -23.93
C PRO A 162 -13.95 -4.95 -22.94
N CYS A 163 -13.46 -3.73 -23.18
CA CYS A 163 -13.61 -2.61 -22.25
C CYS A 163 -15.05 -2.32 -21.83
N GLY A 164 -16.04 -2.71 -22.65
CA GLY A 164 -17.48 -2.59 -22.38
C GLY A 164 -18.05 -3.62 -21.40
N HIS A 165 -17.31 -4.68 -21.06
CA HIS A 165 -17.79 -5.79 -20.24
C HIS A 165 -18.05 -5.36 -18.77
N PRO A 166 -19.15 -5.77 -18.13
CA PRO A 166 -19.44 -5.36 -16.76
C PRO A 166 -18.73 -6.27 -15.74
N VAL A 167 -17.64 -5.77 -15.13
CA VAL A 167 -16.99 -6.37 -13.96
C VAL A 167 -16.79 -5.33 -12.85
N PHE A 168 -16.34 -5.75 -11.67
CA PHE A 168 -16.02 -4.79 -10.61
C PHE A 168 -14.81 -3.92 -11.02
N GLY A 169 -14.51 -2.85 -10.30
CA GLY A 169 -13.27 -2.11 -10.43
C GLY A 169 -12.52 -2.10 -9.10
N ILE A 170 -11.20 -2.10 -9.14
CA ILE A 170 -10.38 -1.84 -7.95
C ILE A 170 -9.81 -0.43 -8.05
N CYS A 171 -10.15 0.39 -7.06
CA CYS A 171 -9.65 1.74 -6.92
C CYS A 171 -8.41 1.74 -6.03
N GLU A 172 -7.43 2.59 -6.37
CA GLU A 172 -6.26 2.87 -5.54
C GLU A 172 -6.14 4.37 -5.29
N LYS A 173 -5.86 4.73 -4.04
CA LYS A 173 -5.48 6.09 -3.64
C LYS A 173 -4.18 6.03 -2.85
N ARG A 174 -3.16 6.72 -3.36
CA ARG A 174 -1.90 6.93 -2.64
C ARG A 174 -2.12 7.87 -1.45
N LEU A 175 -1.57 7.49 -0.32
CA LEU A 175 -1.54 8.29 0.88
C LEU A 175 -0.30 9.19 0.79
N THR A 176 -0.45 10.40 0.29
CA THR A 176 0.61 11.39 0.40
C THR A 176 0.73 11.79 1.87
N GLY A 177 1.96 11.73 2.40
CA GLY A 177 2.23 12.21 3.75
C GLY A 177 1.72 13.64 3.87
N TYR A 178 0.92 13.91 4.92
CA TYR A 178 0.53 15.25 5.31
C TYR A 178 1.72 16.18 5.14
N SER A 179 1.59 17.20 4.29
CA SER A 179 2.56 18.27 4.16
C SER A 179 2.91 18.75 5.56
N LYS A 180 4.21 18.78 5.89
CA LYS A 180 4.69 19.52 7.06
C LYS A 180 4.06 20.91 6.99
N LEU A 181 3.22 21.25 7.96
CA LEU A 181 2.94 22.64 8.25
C LEU A 181 4.21 23.13 8.94
N ASP A 182 4.88 24.08 8.29
CA ASP A 182 6.04 24.79 8.82
C ASP A 182 5.69 25.55 10.11
#